data_AF-A0A645J0D3-F1
#
_entry.id   AF-A0A645J0D3-F1
#
_cell.length_a   1.000
_cell.length_b   1.000
_cell.length_c   1.000
_cell.angle_alpha   90.00
_cell.angle_beta   90.00
_cell.angle_gamma   90.00
#
_symmetry.space_group_name_H-M   'P 1'
#
loop_
_entity.id
_entity.type
_entity.pdbx_description
1 polymer ?
#
loop_
_entity_poly.entity_id
_entity_poly.type
_entity_poly.pdbx_seq_one_letter_code
_entity_poly.pdbx_strand_id
1 'polypeptide(L)'
;MEFNHVYLINLVEGIIPHEQSLEENIEEERRLFYVAITRAINNLTLILPNIVQGKPRKPSRFLKECNFTQDIVNTKGIVEGENIIHKNFGYGIVRGLEKGNITIAFKNGIERKFDFKILIDNNLIEKCN
;
A
#
# COMPACT_ATOMS: atom_id res chain seq x y z
N MET A 1 -9.58 1.97 -24.44
CA MET A 1 -8.71 3.05 -23.92
C MET A 1 -7.81 2.43 -22.88
N GLU A 2 -6.52 2.77 -22.86
CA GLU A 2 -5.52 2.31 -21.88
C GLU A 2 -4.67 3.50 -21.45
N PHE A 3 -4.09 3.45 -20.26
CA PHE A 3 -3.37 4.58 -19.66
C PHE A 3 -2.06 4.13 -18.99
N ASN A 4 -1.01 4.96 -19.09
CA ASN A 4 0.28 4.69 -18.43
C ASN A 4 0.14 4.53 -16.91
N HIS A 5 -0.72 5.33 -16.29
CA HIS A 5 -0.95 5.33 -14.85
C HIS A 5 -2.46 5.37 -14.59
N VAL A 6 -2.95 4.44 -13.76
CA VAL A 6 -4.37 4.36 -13.37
C VAL A 6 -4.47 4.47 -11.85
N TYR A 7 -5.38 5.32 -11.40
CA TYR A 7 -5.70 5.52 -9.99
C TYR A 7 -7.13 5.06 -9.76
N LEU A 8 -7.29 4.01 -8.93
CA LEU A 8 -8.59 3.46 -8.60
C LEU A 8 -8.92 3.85 -7.15
N ILE A 9 -9.90 4.75 -7.02
CA ILE A 9 -10.26 5.39 -5.74
C ILE A 9 -11.45 4.70 -5.08
N ASN A 10 -11.60 4.94 -3.77
CA ASN A 10 -12.75 4.49 -2.97
C ASN A 10 -13.00 2.98 -3.05
N LEU A 11 -11.94 2.19 -2.94
CA LEU A 11 -12.01 0.72 -2.92
C LEU A 11 -12.52 0.21 -1.56
N VAL A 12 -13.76 0.56 -1.24
CA VAL A 12 -14.44 0.22 0.01
C VAL A 12 -15.82 -0.38 -0.27
N GLU A 13 -16.30 -1.22 0.66
CA GLU A 13 -17.63 -1.83 0.59
C GLU A 13 -18.73 -0.76 0.57
N GLY A 14 -19.69 -0.96 -0.34
CA GLY A 14 -20.81 -0.06 -0.59
C GLY A 14 -20.53 0.99 -1.67
N ILE A 15 -19.26 1.15 -2.09
CA ILE A 15 -18.88 1.99 -3.25
C ILE A 15 -18.34 1.10 -4.36
N ILE A 16 -17.34 0.27 -4.06
CA ILE A 16 -16.81 -0.75 -4.98
C ILE A 16 -16.67 -2.05 -4.19
N PRO A 17 -17.54 -3.04 -4.37
CA PRO A 17 -18.76 -3.01 -5.19
C PRO A 17 -19.81 -2.02 -4.65
N HIS A 18 -20.64 -1.47 -5.54
CA HIS A 18 -21.75 -0.61 -5.13
C HIS A 18 -22.79 -1.40 -4.32
N GLU A 19 -23.38 -0.77 -3.29
CA GLU A 19 -24.29 -1.42 -2.34
C GLU A 19 -25.51 -2.08 -3.03
N GLN A 20 -26.05 -1.43 -4.06
CA GLN A 20 -27.20 -1.95 -4.82
C GLN A 20 -26.86 -3.17 -5.69
N SER A 21 -25.58 -3.37 -6.02
CA SER A 21 -25.13 -4.46 -6.88
C SER A 21 -24.78 -5.73 -6.09
N LEU A 22 -24.86 -5.70 -4.75
CA LEU A 22 -24.38 -6.78 -3.89
C LEU A 22 -25.15 -8.11 -4.06
N GLU A 23 -26.45 -8.05 -4.35
CA GLU A 23 -27.31 -9.25 -4.39
C GLU A 23 -27.39 -9.87 -5.79
N GLU A 24 -27.60 -9.06 -6.84
CA GLU A 24 -27.86 -9.57 -8.18
C GLU A 24 -26.74 -9.29 -9.19
N ASN A 25 -25.98 -8.20 -9.02
CA ASN A 25 -25.07 -7.68 -10.05
C ASN A 25 -23.60 -7.68 -9.64
N ILE A 26 -23.24 -8.48 -8.64
CA ILE A 26 -21.87 -8.49 -8.10
C ILE A 26 -20.84 -8.96 -9.13
N GLU A 27 -21.24 -9.86 -10.03
CA GLU A 27 -20.41 -10.33 -11.15
C GLU A 27 -20.10 -9.20 -12.15
N GLU A 28 -21.05 -8.28 -12.36
CA GLU A 28 -20.84 -7.12 -13.23
C GLU A 28 -19.91 -6.11 -12.58
N GLU A 29 -20.07 -5.82 -11.29
CA GLU A 29 -19.12 -4.98 -10.54
C GLU A 29 -17.70 -5.58 -10.57
N ARG A 30 -17.58 -6.92 -10.48
CA ARG A 30 -16.29 -7.59 -10.59
C ARG A 30 -15.69 -7.44 -11.98
N ARG A 31 -16.51 -7.55 -13.04
CA ARG A 31 -16.08 -7.25 -14.41
C ARG A 31 -15.62 -5.80 -14.56
N LEU A 32 -16.35 -4.84 -14.02
CA LEU A 32 -15.96 -3.43 -14.05
C LEU A 32 -14.63 -3.19 -13.33
N PHE A 33 -14.44 -3.80 -12.16
CA PHE A 33 -13.16 -3.74 -11.44
C PHE A 33 -12.01 -4.35 -12.23
N TYR A 34 -12.20 -5.54 -12.82
CA TYR A 34 -11.22 -6.19 -13.68
C TYR A 34 -10.86 -5.34 -14.91
N VAL A 35 -11.88 -4.78 -15.56
CA VAL A 35 -11.71 -3.87 -16.70
C VAL A 35 -10.86 -2.67 -16.28
N ALA A 36 -11.13 -2.07 -15.13
CA ALA A 36 -10.37 -0.92 -14.63
C ALA A 36 -8.90 -1.27 -14.35
N ILE A 37 -8.62 -2.42 -13.73
CA ILE A 37 -7.26 -2.92 -13.49
C ILE A 37 -6.49 -3.07 -14.81
N THR A 38 -7.11 -3.72 -15.78
CA THR A 38 -6.48 -4.00 -17.09
C THR A 38 -6.32 -2.76 -17.96
N ARG A 39 -6.78 -1.57 -17.53
CA ARG A 39 -6.47 -0.30 -18.22
C ARG A 39 -5.08 0.25 -17.91
N ALA A 40 -4.41 -0.24 -16.86
CA ALA A 40 -3.10 0.23 -16.45
C ALA A 40 -1.98 -0.45 -17.25
N ILE A 41 -1.10 0.35 -17.86
CA ILE A 41 0.07 -0.17 -18.61
C ILE A 41 1.29 -0.29 -17.68
N ASN A 42 1.67 0.79 -17.00
CA ASN A 42 2.89 0.81 -16.18
C ASN A 42 2.61 0.73 -14.68
N ASN A 43 1.68 1.55 -14.17
CA ASN A 43 1.38 1.62 -12.74
C ASN A 43 -0.12 1.63 -12.47
N LEU A 44 -0.54 0.81 -11.51
CA LEU A 44 -1.87 0.82 -10.92
C LEU A 44 -1.76 1.22 -9.45
N THR A 45 -2.44 2.31 -9.07
CA THR A 45 -2.52 2.76 -7.68
C THR A 45 -3.93 2.54 -7.16
N LEU A 46 -4.04 1.76 -6.08
CA LEU A 46 -5.30 1.43 -5.42
C LEU A 46 -5.43 2.25 -4.14
N ILE A 47 -6.53 3.00 -4.00
CA ILE A 47 -6.74 3.91 -2.86
C ILE A 47 -7.90 3.40 -2.00
N LEU A 48 -7.59 3.15 -0.74
CA LEU A 48 -8.47 2.61 0.28
C LEU A 48 -8.64 3.61 1.44
N PRO A 49 -9.67 4.47 1.41
CA PRO A 49 -9.96 5.36 2.53
C PRO A 49 -10.58 4.58 3.70
N ASN A 50 -10.12 4.84 4.92
CA ASN A 50 -10.68 4.24 6.13
C ASN A 50 -12.03 4.84 6.54
N ILE A 51 -12.26 6.11 6.17
CA ILE A 51 -13.45 6.88 6.51
C ILE A 51 -13.99 7.52 5.23
N VAL A 52 -15.27 7.28 4.94
CA VAL A 52 -15.98 7.92 3.83
C VAL A 52 -17.25 8.53 4.37
N GLN A 53 -17.46 9.83 4.09
CA GLN A 53 -18.61 10.59 4.59
C GLN A 53 -18.78 10.49 6.13
N GLY A 54 -17.66 10.55 6.86
CA GLY A 54 -17.66 10.49 8.32
C GLY A 54 -17.96 9.11 8.93
N LYS A 55 -18.17 8.08 8.10
CA LYS A 55 -18.41 6.70 8.56
C LYS A 55 -17.22 5.81 8.25
N PRO A 56 -16.80 4.92 9.18
CA PRO A 56 -15.79 3.92 8.89
C PRO A 56 -16.34 2.96 7.82
N ARG A 57 -15.50 2.63 6.83
CA ARG A 57 -15.86 1.70 5.76
C ARG A 57 -14.89 0.53 5.75
N LYS A 58 -15.41 -0.65 5.41
CA LYS A 58 -14.60 -1.84 5.22
C LYS A 58 -13.93 -1.80 3.84
N PRO A 59 -12.72 -2.36 3.69
CA PRO A 59 -12.08 -2.50 2.38
C PRO A 59 -12.94 -3.31 1.42
N SER A 60 -12.88 -2.96 0.13
CA SER A 60 -13.53 -3.72 -0.93
C SER A 60 -13.11 -5.19 -0.89
N ARG A 61 -14.07 -6.10 -0.97
CA ARG A 61 -13.81 -7.55 -1.10
C ARG A 61 -12.89 -7.90 -2.27
N PHE A 62 -12.94 -7.13 -3.36
CA PHE A 62 -12.14 -7.38 -4.56
C PHE A 62 -10.63 -7.25 -4.29
N LEU A 63 -10.23 -6.44 -3.30
CA LEU A 63 -8.83 -6.37 -2.87
C LEU A 63 -8.33 -7.71 -2.30
N LYS A 64 -9.19 -8.39 -1.53
CA LYS A 64 -8.89 -9.70 -0.96
C LYS A 64 -8.92 -10.78 -2.02
N GLU A 65 -9.89 -10.75 -2.93
CA GLU A 65 -10.00 -11.70 -4.04
C GLU A 65 -8.77 -11.70 -4.95
N CYS A 66 -8.17 -10.52 -5.17
CA CYS A 66 -6.96 -10.36 -5.96
C CYS A 66 -5.65 -10.45 -5.15
N ASN A 67 -5.72 -10.75 -3.84
CA ASN A 67 -4.57 -10.76 -2.92
C ASN A 67 -3.78 -9.42 -2.85
N PHE A 68 -4.38 -8.29 -3.23
CA PHE A 68 -3.74 -6.97 -3.17
C PHE A 68 -3.49 -6.49 -1.73
N THR A 69 -4.07 -7.14 -0.73
CA THR A 69 -3.80 -6.89 0.69
C THR A 69 -2.35 -7.17 1.12
N GLN A 70 -1.55 -7.89 0.33
CA GLN A 70 -0.15 -8.18 0.66
C GLN A 70 0.81 -7.01 0.37
N ASP A 71 0.36 -6.00 -0.37
CA ASP A 71 1.16 -4.82 -0.76
C ASP A 71 0.63 -3.52 -0.14
N ILE A 72 -0.18 -3.60 0.92
CA ILE A 72 -0.47 -2.41 1.73
C ILE A 72 0.85 -2.02 2.37
N VAL A 73 1.57 -1.10 1.71
CA VAL A 73 2.72 -0.41 2.26
C VAL A 73 2.18 0.45 3.39
N ASN A 74 1.96 -0.18 4.55
CA ASN A 74 2.05 0.48 5.82
C ASN A 74 3.51 0.90 5.91
N THR A 75 3.84 2.06 5.35
CA THR A 75 4.88 2.87 5.97
C THR A 75 4.44 2.96 7.42
N LYS A 76 5.11 2.27 8.35
CA LYS A 76 4.79 2.29 9.79
C LYS A 76 5.03 3.71 10.37
N GLY A 77 4.47 4.75 9.75
CA GLY A 77 4.81 6.15 9.97
C GLY A 77 6.30 6.46 9.79
N ILE A 78 7.02 5.68 8.98
CA ILE A 78 8.44 5.90 8.71
C ILE A 78 8.56 6.95 7.62
N VAL A 79 9.10 8.11 7.98
CA VAL A 79 9.38 9.24 7.09
C VAL A 79 10.89 9.46 6.99
N GLU A 80 11.33 10.23 6.00
CA GLU A 80 12.74 10.65 5.93
C GLU A 80 13.11 11.49 7.16
N GLY A 81 14.30 11.25 7.71
CA GLY A 81 14.78 11.87 8.95
C GLY A 81 14.43 11.08 10.22
N GLU A 82 13.65 10.01 10.13
CA GLU A 82 13.23 9.24 11.30
C GLU A 82 14.35 8.35 11.86
N ASN A 83 14.40 8.22 13.19
CA ASN A 83 15.30 7.28 13.88
C ASN A 83 14.67 5.88 13.94
N ILE A 84 15.42 4.89 13.51
CA ILE A 84 15.00 3.48 13.51
C ILE A 84 16.09 2.59 14.10
N ILE A 85 15.68 1.41 14.58
CA ILE A 85 16.59 0.33 14.98
C ILE A 85 16.40 -0.83 14.02
N HIS A 86 17.48 -1.22 13.35
CA HIS A 86 17.52 -2.44 12.57
C HIS A 86 18.04 -3.60 13.43
N LYS A 87 17.40 -4.78 13.37
CA LYS A 87 17.78 -5.96 14.18
C LYS A 87 19.26 -6.33 14.07
N ASN A 88 19.80 -6.43 12.85
CA ASN A 88 21.21 -6.76 12.63
C ASN A 88 22.19 -5.56 12.69
N PHE A 89 21.79 -4.38 12.21
CA PHE A 89 22.71 -3.25 12.05
C PHE A 89 22.61 -2.20 13.16
N GLY A 90 21.62 -2.33 14.06
CA GLY A 90 21.40 -1.41 15.16
C GLY A 90 20.79 -0.08 14.72
N TYR A 91 21.11 0.98 15.45
CA TYR A 91 20.54 2.32 15.27
C TYR A 91 20.94 2.95 13.93
N GLY A 92 19.95 3.50 13.23
CA GLY A 92 20.13 4.26 12.01
C GLY A 92 19.07 5.34 11.79
N ILE A 93 19.34 6.21 10.82
CA ILE A 93 18.47 7.32 10.44
C ILE A 93 18.03 7.10 8.99
N VAL A 94 16.75 7.26 8.72
CA VAL A 94 16.22 7.17 7.35
C VAL A 94 16.67 8.40 6.56
N ARG A 95 17.47 8.19 5.52
CA ARG A 95 17.96 9.24 4.62
C ARG A 95 17.07 9.47 3.42
N GLY A 96 16.38 8.43 2.95
CA GLY A 96 15.60 8.50 1.73
C GLY A 96 14.59 7.36 1.61
N LEU A 97 13.43 7.64 1.03
CA LEU A 97 12.41 6.66 0.66
C LEU A 97 12.12 6.78 -0.85
N GLU A 98 12.66 5.86 -1.64
CA GLU A 98 12.55 5.89 -3.11
C GLU A 98 11.94 4.62 -3.66
N LYS A 99 10.79 4.70 -4.34
CA LYS A 99 10.18 3.62 -5.14
C LYS A 99 10.26 2.23 -4.47
N GLY A 100 9.85 2.14 -3.20
CA GLY A 100 9.84 0.89 -2.43
C GLY A 100 11.17 0.50 -1.79
N ASN A 101 12.22 1.30 -1.94
CA ASN A 101 13.48 1.14 -1.22
C ASN A 101 13.63 2.21 -0.12
N ILE A 102 14.27 1.84 0.97
CA ILE A 102 14.64 2.73 2.07
C ILE A 102 16.17 2.80 2.18
N THR A 103 16.68 4.02 2.25
CA THR A 103 18.10 4.30 2.50
C THR A 103 18.27 4.64 3.97
N ILE A 104 19.10 3.87 4.68
CA ILE A 104 19.33 4.01 6.12
C ILE A 104 20.82 4.30 6.34
N ALA A 105 21.10 5.40 7.03
CA ALA A 105 22.44 5.73 7.53
C ALA A 105 22.61 5.21 8.96
N PHE A 106 23.51 4.25 9.16
CA PHE A 106 23.75 3.65 10.46
C PHE A 106 24.83 4.41 11.24
N LYS A 107 24.80 4.31 12.58
CA LYS A 107 25.73 5.02 13.48
C LYS A 107 27.22 4.70 13.24
N ASN A 108 27.51 3.57 12.61
CA ASN A 108 28.86 3.16 12.17
C ASN A 108 29.34 3.90 10.90
N GLY A 109 28.58 4.88 10.40
CA GLY A 109 28.94 5.70 9.24
C GLY A 109 28.65 5.04 7.89
N ILE A 110 28.03 3.85 7.90
CA ILE A 110 27.69 3.11 6.69
C ILE A 110 26.25 3.44 6.30
N GLU A 111 26.07 3.86 5.05
CA GLU A 111 24.75 3.99 4.44
C GLU A 111 24.42 2.73 3.63
N ARG A 112 23.19 2.23 3.76
CA ARG A 112 22.71 1.07 3.00
C ARG A 112 21.31 1.30 2.48
N LYS A 113 21.05 0.77 1.29
CA LYS A 113 19.73 0.76 0.65
C LYS A 113 19.13 -0.64 0.77
N PHE A 114 17.87 -0.71 1.19
CA PHE A 114 17.13 -1.94 1.37
C PHE A 114 15.78 -1.85 0.68
N ASP A 115 15.23 -3.00 0.29
CA ASP A 115 13.82 -3.09 -0.06
C ASP A 115 12.97 -2.88 1.20
N PHE A 116 12.11 -1.87 1.17
CA PHE A 116 11.27 -1.48 2.30
C PHE A 116 10.28 -2.59 2.67
N LYS A 117 9.74 -3.31 1.67
CA LYS A 117 8.80 -4.40 1.89
C LYS A 117 9.45 -5.52 2.67
N ILE A 118 10.66 -5.94 2.27
CA ILE A 118 11.41 -7.01 2.94
C ILE A 118 11.66 -6.67 4.41
N LEU A 119 12.03 -5.41 4.71
CA LEU A 119 12.30 -4.98 6.09
C LEU A 119 11.05 -5.00 6.96
N ILE A 120 9.89 -4.60 6.42
CA ILE A 120 8.62 -4.60 7.14
C ILE A 120 8.10 -6.03 7.32
N ASP A 121 8.07 -6.84 6.25
CA ASP A 121 7.54 -8.20 6.26
C ASP A 121 8.29 -9.11 7.23
N ASN A 122 9.61 -8.93 7.33
CA ASN A 122 10.46 -9.70 8.24
C ASN A 122 10.65 -9.04 9.62
N ASN A 123 9.93 -7.94 9.90
CA ASN A 123 10.09 -7.16 11.13
C ASN A 123 11.56 -6.87 11.47
N LEU A 124 12.34 -6.43 10.49
CA LEU A 124 13.77 -6.16 10.63
C LEU A 124 14.06 -4.74 11.13
N ILE A 125 13.07 -3.85 11.07
CA ILE A 125 13.17 -2.46 11.54
C ILE A 125 12.05 -2.11 12.53
N GLU A 126 12.41 -1.37 13.56
CA GLU A 126 11.52 -0.82 14.57
C GLU A 126 11.74 0.69 14.71
N LYS A 127 10.67 1.43 14.99
CA LYS A 127 10.72 2.88 15.21
C LYS A 127 11.15 3.16 16.65
N CYS A 128 12.12 4.06 16.84
CA CYS A 128 12.38 4.61 18.17
C CYS A 128 11.31 5.66 18.48
N ASN A 129 10.50 5.42 19.52
CA ASN A 129 9.64 6.45 20.10
C ASN A 129 10.45 7.44 20.93
#